data_AF-A0A4R1W255-F1
#
_entry.id   AF-A0A4R1W255-F1
#
_cell.length_a   1.000
_cell.length_b   1.000
_cell.length_c   1.000
_cell.angle_alpha   90.00
_cell.angle_beta   90.00
_cell.angle_gamma   90.00
#
_symmetry.space_group_name_H-M   'P 1'
#
loop_
_entity.id
_entity.type
_entity.pdbx_description
1 polymer ?
#
loop_
_entity_poly.entity_id
_entity_poly.type
_entity_poly.pdbx_seq_one_letter_code
_entity_poly.pdbx_strand_id
1 'polypeptide(L)'
;MRERTEADDICQGAYNRALLDLILPAMRRAAKEAGYALTVHGSLNRDIDLVAVPWTEFNVWSKEALLDALVGAVRAVTGRCGSSGGWASKPHGRFAHILMAWCGESTANLDLSVVPAQEEDRP
;
A
#
# COMPACT_ATOMS: atom_id res chain seq x y z
N MET A 1 4.05 18.88 15.51
CA MET A 1 4.62 17.51 15.59
C MET A 1 6.08 17.65 15.98
N ARG A 2 6.59 16.92 16.98
CA ARG A 2 8.02 16.96 17.31
C ARG A 2 8.85 16.32 16.21
N GLU A 3 10.11 16.70 16.08
CA GLU A 3 11.04 16.03 15.18
C GLU A 3 11.23 14.57 15.59
N ARG A 4 11.40 13.70 14.59
CA ARG A 4 11.72 12.29 14.81
C ARG A 4 13.17 12.16 15.25
N THR A 5 13.39 11.23 16.15
CA THR A 5 14.70 10.82 16.64
C THR A 5 15.09 9.48 16.01
N GLU A 6 16.35 9.10 16.12
CA GLU A 6 16.83 7.78 15.70
C GLU A 6 16.07 6.64 16.39
N ALA A 7 15.70 6.81 17.66
CA ALA A 7 14.91 5.83 18.39
C ALA A 7 13.51 5.62 17.76
N ASP A 8 12.89 6.69 17.24
CA ASP A 8 11.60 6.57 16.54
C ASP A 8 11.73 5.73 15.27
N ASP A 9 12.82 5.89 14.53
CA ASP A 9 13.10 5.16 13.28
C ASP A 9 13.45 3.70 13.53
N ILE A 10 14.23 3.40 14.57
CA ILE A 10 14.57 2.02 14.96
C ILE A 10 13.32 1.26 15.41
N CYS A 11 12.56 1.83 16.36
CA CYS A 11 11.40 1.16 16.94
C CYS A 11 10.27 0.99 15.93
N GLN A 12 9.89 2.07 15.24
CA GLN A 12 8.84 2.00 14.22
C GLN A 12 9.29 1.15 13.02
N GLY A 13 10.56 1.26 12.62
CA GLY A 13 11.13 0.47 11.54
C GLY A 13 11.11 -1.03 11.81
N ALA A 14 11.38 -1.46 13.05
CA ALA A 14 11.27 -2.86 13.44
C ALA A 14 9.82 -3.35 13.37
N TYR A 15 8.87 -2.57 13.87
CA TYR A 15 7.44 -2.88 13.77
C TYR A 15 6.97 -2.96 12.31
N ASN A 16 7.32 -1.98 11.48
CA ASN A 16 6.92 -1.92 10.07
C ASN A 16 7.43 -3.12 9.28
N ARG A 17 8.66 -3.59 9.54
CA ARG A 17 9.22 -4.80 8.90
C ARG A 17 8.44 -6.06 9.30
N ALA A 18 8.20 -6.25 10.60
CA ALA A 18 7.45 -7.40 11.09
C ALA A 18 6.01 -7.42 10.54
N LEU A 19 5.35 -6.25 10.52
CA LEU A 19 4.01 -6.13 9.94
C LEU A 19 4.01 -6.40 8.43
N LEU A 20 4.99 -5.85 7.69
CA LEU A 20 5.12 -6.06 6.26
C LEU A 20 5.23 -7.55 5.92
N ASP A 21 6.11 -8.29 6.61
CA ASP A 21 6.29 -9.73 6.39
C ASP A 21 4.98 -10.50 6.56
N LEU A 22 4.14 -10.08 7.51
CA LEU A 22 2.86 -10.69 7.80
C LEU A 22 1.80 -10.40 6.71
N ILE A 23 1.71 -9.16 6.23
CA ILE A 23 0.62 -8.72 5.33
C ILE A 23 0.96 -8.85 3.84
N LEU A 24 2.23 -8.72 3.47
CA LEU A 24 2.66 -8.65 2.07
C LEU A 24 2.23 -9.87 1.23
N PRO A 25 2.26 -11.12 1.74
CA PRO A 25 1.77 -12.26 0.97
C PRO A 25 0.28 -12.15 0.59
N ALA A 26 -0.57 -11.67 1.51
CA ALA A 26 -1.99 -11.48 1.24
C ALA A 26 -2.23 -10.31 0.28
N MET A 27 -1.54 -9.19 0.51
CA MET A 27 -1.63 -8.01 -0.35
C MET A 27 -1.19 -8.32 -1.79
N ARG A 28 -0.12 -9.08 -1.98
CA ARG A 28 0.34 -9.49 -3.32
C ARG A 28 -0.67 -10.37 -4.05
N ARG A 29 -1.39 -11.26 -3.35
CA ARG A 29 -2.47 -12.05 -3.96
C ARG A 29 -3.62 -11.16 -4.42
N ALA A 30 -4.09 -10.26 -3.55
CA ALA A 30 -5.15 -9.32 -3.89
C ALA A 30 -4.75 -8.39 -5.05
N ALA A 31 -3.52 -7.86 -5.04
CA ALA A 31 -3.02 -7.03 -6.15
C ALA A 31 -2.97 -7.82 -7.47
N LYS A 32 -2.49 -9.07 -7.43
CA LYS A 32 -2.43 -9.95 -8.61
C LYS A 32 -3.82 -10.20 -9.20
N GLU A 33 -4.82 -10.47 -8.36
CA GLU A 33 -6.22 -10.63 -8.79
C GLU A 33 -6.77 -9.35 -9.44
N ALA A 34 -6.33 -8.19 -8.96
CA ALA A 34 -6.67 -6.88 -9.51
C ALA A 34 -5.88 -6.49 -10.78
N GLY A 35 -4.95 -7.33 -11.27
CA GLY A 35 -4.13 -7.05 -12.45
C GLY A 35 -2.86 -6.23 -12.18
N TYR A 36 -2.42 -6.15 -10.91
CA TYR A 36 -1.24 -5.37 -10.50
C TYR A 36 -0.12 -6.25 -9.94
N ALA A 37 1.12 -5.90 -10.25
CA ALA A 37 2.28 -6.26 -9.45
C ALA A 37 2.43 -5.28 -8.29
N LEU A 38 2.62 -5.79 -7.08
CA LEU A 38 2.81 -4.98 -5.87
C LEU A 38 4.24 -5.14 -5.33
N THR A 39 4.98 -4.03 -5.29
CA THR A 39 6.34 -3.97 -4.75
C THR A 39 6.43 -3.05 -3.54
N VAL A 40 7.41 -3.33 -2.69
CA VAL A 40 7.78 -2.49 -1.53
C VAL A 40 8.86 -1.51 -1.97
N HIS A 41 8.83 -0.30 -1.42
CA HIS A 41 9.82 0.74 -1.60
C HIS A 41 10.19 1.37 -0.25
N GLY A 42 11.17 2.27 -0.23
CA GLY A 42 11.49 3.09 0.94
C GLY A 42 12.32 2.36 2.00
N SER A 43 12.55 3.04 3.12
CA SER A 43 13.41 2.55 4.21
C SER A 43 12.66 1.75 5.28
N LEU A 44 11.31 1.78 5.26
CA LEU A 44 10.42 1.24 6.28
C LEU A 44 10.52 1.91 7.67
N ASN A 45 11.35 2.95 7.85
CA ASN A 45 11.57 3.55 9.17
C ASN A 45 10.34 4.30 9.71
N ARG A 46 9.52 4.87 8.82
CA ARG A 46 8.33 5.63 9.19
C ARG A 46 7.06 4.97 8.65
N ASP A 47 7.06 4.74 7.34
CA ASP A 47 5.92 4.28 6.57
C ASP A 47 6.28 3.00 5.82
N ILE A 48 5.28 2.20 5.44
CA ILE A 48 5.44 1.08 4.52
C ILE A 48 5.04 1.56 3.13
N ASP A 49 6.03 1.98 2.32
CA ASP A 49 5.78 2.43 0.95
C ASP A 49 5.52 1.24 0.02
N LEU A 50 4.42 1.29 -0.72
CA LEU A 50 4.01 0.28 -1.68
C LEU A 50 3.76 0.91 -3.04
N VAL A 51 4.22 0.24 -4.09
CA VAL A 51 3.93 0.63 -5.47
C VAL A 51 3.19 -0.49 -6.17
N ALA A 52 1.98 -0.19 -6.65
CA ALA A 52 1.19 -1.04 -7.50
C ALA A 52 1.38 -0.61 -8.96
N VAL A 53 1.85 -1.54 -9.79
CA VAL A 53 2.09 -1.34 -11.22
C VAL A 53 1.19 -2.31 -11.99
N PRO A 54 0.37 -1.83 -12.95
CA PRO A 54 -0.38 -2.71 -13.84
C PRO A 54 0.56 -3.73 -14.48
N TRP A 55 0.18 -5.00 -14.43
CA TRP A 55 1.01 -6.12 -14.89
C TRP A 55 0.35 -6.96 -15.99
N THR A 56 -0.94 -6.73 -16.24
CA THR A 56 -1.70 -7.38 -17.30
C THR A 56 -2.19 -6.35 -18.31
N GLU A 57 -2.32 -6.77 -19.57
CA GLU A 57 -2.80 -5.91 -20.67
C GLU A 57 -4.29 -5.57 -20.50
N PHE A 58 -5.09 -6.51 -20.01
CA PHE A 58 -6.54 -6.38 -19.86
C PHE A 58 -6.99 -6.64 -18.43
N ASN A 59 -8.25 -6.27 -18.15
CA ASN A 59 -8.95 -6.53 -16.88
C ASN A 59 -8.25 -5.96 -15.63
N VAL A 60 -7.45 -4.90 -15.80
CA VAL A 60 -6.85 -4.17 -14.67
C VAL A 60 -7.96 -3.42 -13.94
N TRP A 61 -8.07 -3.64 -12.63
CA TRP A 61 -9.10 -2.99 -11.82
C TRP A 61 -8.80 -1.50 -11.65
N SER A 62 -9.85 -0.73 -11.30
CA SER A 62 -9.66 0.66 -10.90
C SER A 62 -8.80 0.76 -9.63
N LYS A 63 -8.13 1.90 -9.45
CA LYS A 63 -7.34 2.17 -8.23
C LYS A 63 -8.19 2.10 -6.96
N GLU A 64 -9.47 2.47 -7.02
CA GLU A 64 -10.42 2.35 -5.93
C GLU A 64 -10.70 0.88 -5.58
N ALA A 65 -10.98 0.03 -6.57
CA ALA A 65 -11.21 -1.39 -6.35
C ALA A 65 -9.95 -2.10 -5.85
N LEU A 66 -8.77 -1.74 -6.35
CA LEU A 66 -7.48 -2.20 -5.83
C LEU A 66 -7.31 -1.80 -4.36
N LEU A 67 -7.57 -0.53 -4.01
CA LEU A 67 -7.48 -0.03 -2.64
C LEU A 67 -8.38 -0.85 -1.69
N ASP A 68 -9.63 -1.06 -2.06
CA ASP A 68 -10.57 -1.84 -1.25
C ASP A 68 -10.10 -3.29 -1.05
N ALA A 69 -9.59 -3.93 -2.12
CA ALA A 69 -9.04 -5.28 -2.05
C ALA A 69 -7.81 -5.36 -1.14
N LEU A 70 -6.90 -4.37 -1.20
CA LEU A 70 -5.74 -4.30 -0.34
C LEU A 70 -6.12 -4.04 1.12
N VAL A 71 -7.06 -3.15 1.40
CA VAL A 71 -7.61 -2.94 2.76
C VAL A 71 -8.21 -4.24 3.29
N GLY A 72 -8.99 -4.95 2.48
CA GLY A 72 -9.57 -6.26 2.82
C GLY A 72 -8.50 -7.30 3.14
N ALA A 73 -7.45 -7.38 2.33
CA ALA A 73 -6.33 -8.31 2.54
C ALA A 73 -5.59 -8.03 3.85
N VAL A 74 -5.32 -6.76 4.16
CA VAL A 74 -4.67 -6.39 5.43
C VAL A 74 -5.60 -6.64 6.62
N ARG A 75 -6.90 -6.31 6.50
CA ARG A 75 -7.92 -6.62 7.54
C ARG A 75 -7.99 -8.10 7.86
N ALA A 76 -7.97 -8.96 6.86
CA ALA A 76 -8.06 -10.41 7.04
C ALA A 76 -6.89 -10.97 7.88
N VAL A 77 -5.73 -10.30 7.85
CA VAL A 77 -4.52 -10.72 8.55
C VAL A 77 -4.39 -10.06 9.92
N THR A 78 -4.68 -8.76 10.01
CA THR A 78 -4.44 -7.94 11.21
C THR A 78 -5.68 -7.75 12.09
N GLY A 79 -6.86 -8.10 11.58
CA GLY A 79 -8.16 -7.82 12.19
C GLY A 79 -8.64 -6.38 12.01
N ARG A 80 -7.75 -5.42 11.71
CA ARG A 80 -8.12 -4.01 11.55
C ARG A 80 -7.18 -3.25 10.62
N CYS A 81 -7.76 -2.74 9.54
CA CYS A 81 -7.14 -1.79 8.62
C CYS A 81 -8.21 -0.82 8.11
N GLY A 82 -7.83 0.32 7.59
CA GLY A 82 -8.72 1.27 6.96
C GLY A 82 -7.97 2.22 6.07
N SER A 83 -8.69 2.99 5.28
CA SER A 83 -8.13 4.07 4.48
C SER A 83 -8.99 5.31 4.70
N SER A 84 -8.40 6.49 4.58
CA SER A 84 -9.11 7.75 4.79
C SER A 84 -8.52 8.85 3.94
N GLY A 85 -9.32 9.88 3.63
CA GLY A 85 -8.91 10.97 2.74
C GLY A 85 -9.08 10.62 1.26
N GLY A 86 -8.76 11.58 0.40
CA GLY A 86 -8.84 11.43 -1.06
C GLY A 86 -7.52 10.99 -1.69
N TRP A 87 -7.59 10.56 -2.95
CA TRP A 87 -6.40 10.29 -3.76
C TRP A 87 -5.60 11.58 -4.03
N ALA A 88 -4.28 11.48 -3.93
CA ALA A 88 -3.36 12.56 -4.31
C ALA A 88 -2.65 12.25 -5.62
N SER A 89 -2.63 13.20 -6.56
CA SER A 89 -1.85 13.09 -7.79
C SER A 89 -0.34 13.19 -7.50
N LYS A 90 0.47 12.38 -8.17
CA LYS A 90 1.93 12.30 -8.06
C LYS A 90 2.58 12.30 -9.46
N PRO A 91 3.91 12.50 -9.56
CA PRO A 91 4.60 12.47 -10.84
C PRO A 91 4.33 11.20 -11.66
N HIS A 92 4.40 11.33 -12.99
CA HIS A 92 4.13 10.26 -13.96
C HIS A 92 2.67 9.74 -13.94
N GLY A 93 1.72 10.59 -13.56
CA GLY A 93 0.29 10.24 -13.54
C GLY A 93 -0.12 9.28 -12.42
N ARG A 94 0.80 8.97 -11.49
CA ARG A 94 0.55 8.07 -10.37
C ARG A 94 -0.42 8.69 -9.37
N PHE A 95 -1.24 7.85 -8.73
CA PHE A 95 -2.10 8.25 -7.62
C PHE A 95 -1.55 7.70 -6.30
N ALA A 96 -1.65 8.45 -5.22
CA ALA A 96 -1.25 8.02 -3.89
C ALA A 96 -2.42 8.04 -2.90
N HIS A 97 -2.44 7.05 -1.99
CA HIS A 97 -3.40 6.96 -0.90
C HIS A 97 -2.75 6.31 0.33
N ILE A 98 -3.26 6.64 1.52
CA ILE A 98 -2.73 6.14 2.78
C ILE A 98 -3.72 5.16 3.38
N LEU A 99 -3.24 3.97 3.71
CA LEU A 99 -3.94 3.00 4.53
C LEU A 99 -3.31 3.01 5.92
N MET A 100 -4.11 2.79 6.95
CA MET A 100 -3.65 2.62 8.32
C MET A 100 -4.02 1.21 8.79
N ALA A 101 -3.02 0.48 9.25
CA ALA A 101 -3.18 -0.86 9.82
C ALA A 101 -2.91 -0.81 11.33
N TRP A 102 -3.69 -1.58 12.08
CA TRP A 102 -3.50 -1.76 13.52
C TRP A 102 -3.23 -3.24 13.78
N CYS A 103 -2.13 -3.53 14.47
CA CYS A 103 -1.78 -4.89 14.85
C CYS A 103 -1.08 -4.86 16.19
N GLY A 104 -1.65 -5.56 17.19
CA GLY A 104 -1.26 -5.43 18.59
C GLY A 104 -1.56 -4.02 19.12
N GLU A 105 -0.64 -3.48 19.92
CA GLU A 105 -0.71 -2.13 20.52
C GLU A 105 -0.02 -1.07 19.64
N SER A 106 0.06 -1.31 18.33
CA SER A 106 0.84 -0.47 17.40
C SER A 106 0.09 -0.25 16.09
N THR A 107 0.51 0.80 15.38
CA THR A 107 -0.09 1.22 14.10
C THR A 107 0.99 1.49 13.08
N ALA A 108 0.68 1.20 11.81
CA ALA A 108 1.53 1.56 10.67
C ALA A 108 0.73 2.29 9.61
N ASN A 109 1.39 3.25 8.97
CA ASN A 109 0.94 3.83 7.71
C ASN A 109 1.49 2.99 6.56
N LEU A 110 0.62 2.66 5.62
CA LEU A 110 0.98 2.04 4.35
C LEU A 110 0.69 3.07 3.26
N ASP A 111 1.74 3.56 2.63
CA ASP A 111 1.66 4.57 1.59
C ASP A 111 1.57 3.88 0.23
N LEU A 112 0.36 3.76 -0.29
CA LEU A 112 0.07 3.12 -1.56
C LEU A 112 0.24 4.11 -2.71
N SER A 113 1.02 3.72 -3.71
CA SER A 113 1.27 4.45 -4.95
C SER A 113 0.82 3.59 -6.13
N VAL A 114 -0.20 4.02 -6.88
CA VAL A 114 -0.81 3.25 -7.99
C VAL A 114 -0.49 3.90 -9.32
N VAL A 115 0.31 3.22 -10.14
CA VAL A 115 0.53 3.60 -11.55
C VAL A 115 -0.77 3.32 -12.31
N PRO A 116 -1.30 4.28 -13.08
CA PRO A 116 -2.51 4.04 -13.85
C PRO A 116 -2.25 2.98 -14.94
N ALA A 117 -3.27 2.17 -15.24
CA ALA A 117 -3.26 1.36 -16.45
C ALA A 117 -3.12 2.30 -17.67
N GLN A 118 -2.39 1.86 -18.69
CA GLN A 118 -2.44 2.56 -19.96
C GLN A 118 -3.89 2.48 -20.46
N GLU A 119 -4.50 3.63 -20.73
CA GLU A 119 -5.64 3.62 -21.62
C GLU A 119 -5.10 3.10 -22.96
N GLU A 120 -5.64 1.99 -23.47
CA GLU A 120 -5.48 1.69 -24.89
C GLU A 120 -5.87 2.98 -25.61
N ASP A 121 -4.94 3.57 -26.36
CA ASP A 121 -5.32 4.32 -27.56
C ASP A 121 -6.14 3.30 -28.37
N ARG A 122 -7.45 3.26 -28.14
CA ARG A 122 -8.36 2.46 -28.95
C ARG A 122 -8.27 3.05 -30.34
N PRO A 123 -7.73 2.32 -31.33
CA PRO A 123 -7.88 2.74 -32.72
C PRO A 123 -9.36 2.76 -33.11
#